data_AF-A0A5R2MXF3-F1
#
_entry.id   AF-A0A5R2MXF3-F1
#
_cell.length_a   1.000
_cell.length_b   1.000
_cell.length_c   1.000
_cell.angle_alpha   90.00
_cell.angle_beta   90.00
_cell.angle_gamma   90.00
#
_symmetry.space_group_name_H-M   'P 1'
#
loop_
_entity.id
_entity.type
_entity.pdbx_description
1 polymer ?
#
loop_
_entity_poly.entity_id
_entity_poly.type
_entity_poly.pdbx_seq_one_letter_code
_entity_poly.pdbx_strand_id
1 'polypeptide(L)'
;LNLLRAFAQGGYASLENVHRWMLGFVSDSPQGEKYESLANRITETMDFMRAVGITSETNFALRETDFYTSHEALLLGYEEALTRVDSTSGDWYATSGHMIWIGDRTRQPDHAHVEY
;
A
#
# COMPACT_ATOMS: atom_id res chain seq x y z
N LEU A 1 4.67 -5.48 -10.29
CA LEU A 1 5.05 -4.45 -9.29
C LEU A 1 5.42 -3.09 -9.90
N ASN A 2 6.15 -3.05 -11.03
CA ASN A 2 6.62 -1.79 -11.65
C ASN A 2 5.53 -0.70 -11.80
N LEU A 3 4.36 -1.06 -12.35
CA LEU A 3 3.26 -0.10 -12.55
C LEU A 3 2.68 0.45 -11.23
N LEU A 4 2.52 -0.40 -10.22
CA LEU A 4 2.01 0.03 -8.91
C LEU A 4 2.99 0.99 -8.22
N ARG A 5 4.30 0.74 -8.31
CA ARG A 5 5.33 1.68 -7.83
C ARG A 5 5.24 3.02 -8.55
N ALA A 6 5.06 3.00 -9.88
CA ALA A 6 4.86 4.22 -10.65
C ALA A 6 3.62 5.01 -10.23
N PHE A 7 2.52 4.36 -9.83
CA PHE A 7 1.35 5.06 -9.30
C PHE A 7 1.56 5.59 -7.87
N ALA A 8 2.21 4.81 -7.01
CA ALA A 8 2.50 5.20 -5.63
C ALA A 8 3.44 6.42 -5.54
N GLN A 9 4.44 6.50 -6.43
CA GLN A 9 5.48 7.54 -6.43
C GLN A 9 5.25 8.63 -7.50
N GLY A 10 4.53 8.32 -8.58
CA GLY A 10 4.33 9.23 -9.72
C GLY A 10 3.21 10.27 -9.53
N GLY A 11 2.79 10.53 -8.29
CA GLY A 11 1.77 11.53 -7.96
C GLY A 11 0.32 11.10 -8.20
N TYR A 12 0.08 9.89 -8.75
CA TYR A 12 -1.28 9.33 -8.78
C TYR A 12 -1.80 9.15 -7.35
N ALA A 13 -0.93 8.70 -6.43
CA ALA A 13 -1.25 8.53 -5.03
C ALA A 13 -1.34 9.83 -4.19
N SER A 14 -1.16 11.01 -4.79
CA SER A 14 -1.22 12.30 -4.10
C SER A 14 -2.55 12.50 -3.37
N LEU A 15 -2.49 13.09 -2.17
CA LEU A 15 -3.69 13.44 -1.38
C LEU A 15 -4.61 14.44 -2.10
N GLU A 16 -4.09 15.18 -3.08
CA GLU A 16 -4.91 16.06 -3.93
C GLU A 16 -5.90 15.29 -4.82
N ASN A 17 -5.64 13.99 -5.08
CA ASN A 17 -6.53 13.14 -5.86
C ASN A 17 -7.63 12.47 -5.02
N VAL A 18 -7.68 12.70 -3.69
CA VAL A 18 -8.61 12.03 -2.77
C VAL A 18 -10.08 12.21 -3.18
N HIS A 19 -10.44 13.41 -3.64
CA HIS A 19 -11.80 13.72 -4.09
C HIS A 19 -12.23 12.87 -5.30
N ARG A 20 -11.29 12.55 -6.20
CA ARG A 20 -11.52 11.72 -7.39
C ARG A 20 -11.77 10.26 -7.02
N TRP A 21 -11.13 9.74 -5.97
CA TRP A 21 -11.31 8.35 -5.55
C TRP A 21 -12.57 8.13 -4.71
N MET A 22 -12.87 9.05 -3.78
CA MET A 22 -14.00 8.85 -2.86
C MET A 22 -15.36 9.04 -3.53
N LEU A 23 -15.52 10.06 -4.39
CA LEU A 23 -16.86 10.36 -4.90
C LEU A 23 -17.32 9.42 -6.02
N GLY A 24 -16.40 8.79 -6.74
CA GLY A 24 -16.74 7.90 -7.86
C GLY A 24 -17.48 6.62 -7.45
N PHE A 25 -17.33 6.15 -6.20
CA PHE A 25 -17.97 4.91 -5.74
C PHE A 25 -19.16 5.14 -4.79
N VAL A 26 -19.26 6.34 -4.23
CA VAL A 26 -20.14 6.66 -3.09
C VAL A 26 -21.44 7.34 -3.51
N SER A 27 -21.49 7.93 -4.72
CA SER A 27 -22.62 8.76 -5.18
C SER A 27 -23.98 8.06 -5.10
N ASP A 28 -24.02 6.74 -5.25
CA ASP A 28 -25.26 5.94 -5.24
C ASP A 28 -25.45 5.13 -3.94
N SER A 29 -24.63 5.39 -2.91
CA SER A 29 -24.65 4.65 -1.64
C SER A 29 -25.50 5.38 -0.58
N PRO A 30 -26.30 4.66 0.25
CA PRO A 30 -26.97 5.24 1.42
C PRO A 30 -25.99 5.84 2.45
N GLN A 31 -24.71 5.48 2.38
CA GLN A 31 -23.65 6.02 3.23
C GLN A 31 -22.97 7.26 2.61
N GLY A 32 -23.51 7.78 1.50
CA GLY A 32 -23.01 8.92 0.73
C GLY A 32 -22.53 10.10 1.55
N GLU A 33 -23.45 10.64 2.35
CA GLU A 33 -23.25 11.83 3.16
C GLU A 33 -22.07 11.70 4.14
N LYS A 34 -21.82 10.51 4.69
CA LYS A 34 -20.72 10.30 5.64
C LYS A 34 -19.36 10.39 4.96
N TYR A 35 -19.23 9.78 3.78
CA TYR A 35 -18.00 9.81 2.99
C TYR A 35 -17.77 11.20 2.39
N GLU A 36 -18.82 11.89 1.97
CA GLU A 36 -18.74 13.27 1.49
C GLU A 36 -18.27 14.22 2.60
N SER A 37 -18.83 14.11 3.82
CA SER A 37 -18.38 14.91 4.96
C SER A 37 -16.90 14.68 5.28
N LEU A 38 -16.43 13.43 5.21
CA LEU A 38 -15.02 13.11 5.41
C LEU A 38 -14.14 13.68 4.29
N ALA A 39 -14.55 13.54 3.04
CA ALA A 39 -13.85 14.09 1.89
C ALA A 39 -13.70 15.61 1.99
N ASN A 40 -14.78 16.31 2.35
CA ASN A 40 -14.76 17.77 2.53
C ASN A 40 -13.77 18.19 3.64
N ARG A 41 -13.75 17.49 4.77
CA ARG A 41 -12.78 17.78 5.86
C ARG A 41 -11.33 17.54 5.44
N ILE A 42 -11.07 16.53 4.60
CA ILE A 42 -9.73 16.31 4.04
C ILE A 42 -9.35 17.46 3.11
N THR A 43 -10.26 17.91 2.25
CA THR A 43 -10.05 19.08 1.37
C THR A 43 -9.73 20.33 2.19
N GLU A 44 -10.53 20.64 3.21
CA GLU A 44 -10.28 21.79 4.10
C GLU A 44 -8.89 21.71 4.78
N THR A 45 -8.47 20.50 5.17
CA THR A 45 -7.15 20.28 5.76
C THR A 45 -6.04 20.55 4.73
N MET A 46 -6.19 20.07 3.50
CA MET A 46 -5.23 20.32 2.43
C MET A 46 -5.14 21.81 2.07
N ASP A 47 -6.27 22.52 2.06
CA ASP A 47 -6.32 23.97 1.83
C ASP A 47 -5.63 24.74 2.96
N PHE A 48 -5.83 24.32 4.21
CA PHE A 48 -5.11 24.89 5.35
C PHE A 48 -3.60 24.68 5.23
N MET A 49 -3.16 23.46 4.91
CA MET A 49 -1.74 23.14 4.72
C MET A 49 -1.13 24.02 3.62
N ARG A 50 -1.85 24.19 2.50
CA ARG A 50 -1.45 25.08 1.41
C ARG A 50 -1.35 26.54 1.86
N ALA A 51 -2.30 27.03 2.64
CA ALA A 51 -2.31 28.40 3.14
C ALA A 51 -1.12 28.71 4.07
N VAL A 52 -0.61 27.72 4.80
CA VAL A 52 0.60 27.85 5.64
C VAL A 52 1.90 27.50 4.90
N GLY A 53 1.83 27.30 3.58
CA GLY A 53 2.99 27.07 2.72
C GLY A 53 3.47 25.61 2.61
N ILE A 54 2.67 24.64 3.07
CA ILE A 54 2.94 23.22 2.92
C ILE A 54 2.14 22.71 1.71
N THR A 55 2.86 22.29 0.66
CA THR A 55 2.29 21.84 -0.61
C THR A 55 2.90 20.52 -1.04
N SER A 56 2.31 19.87 -2.05
CA SER A 56 2.81 18.60 -2.59
C SER A 56 4.18 18.73 -3.29
N GLU A 57 4.56 19.95 -3.69
CA GLU A 57 5.89 20.26 -4.24
C GLU A 57 6.95 20.48 -3.16
N THR A 58 6.53 20.96 -1.98
CA THR A 58 7.42 21.27 -0.86
C THR A 58 7.53 20.13 0.16
N ASN A 59 6.57 19.19 0.16
CA ASN A 59 6.53 18.06 1.06
C ASN A 59 6.17 16.75 0.33
N PHE A 60 7.17 15.87 0.18
CA PHE A 60 7.03 14.58 -0.50
C PHE A 60 5.96 13.66 0.12
N ALA A 61 5.73 13.76 1.43
CA ALA A 61 4.74 12.93 2.12
C ALA A 61 3.28 13.24 1.71
N LEU A 62 3.03 14.40 1.07
CA LEU A 62 1.71 14.73 0.52
C LEU A 62 1.51 14.18 -0.91
N ARG A 63 2.60 13.86 -1.61
CA ARG A 63 2.60 13.50 -3.03
C ARG A 63 2.68 12.00 -3.26
N GLU A 64 3.38 11.29 -2.38
CA GLU A 64 3.71 9.88 -2.51
C GLU A 64 3.22 9.10 -1.31
N THR A 65 2.99 7.81 -1.50
CA THR A 65 2.65 6.90 -0.40
C THR A 65 3.49 5.64 -0.52
N ASP A 66 3.83 5.05 0.62
CA ASP A 66 4.45 3.73 0.62
C ASP A 66 3.40 2.68 0.26
N PHE A 67 3.73 1.85 -0.73
CA PHE A 67 2.87 0.77 -1.19
C PHE A 67 3.61 -0.56 -1.13
N TYR A 68 2.99 -1.51 -0.44
CA TYR A 68 3.53 -2.84 -0.22
C TYR A 68 2.65 -3.90 -0.89
N THR A 69 3.23 -5.07 -1.13
CA THR A 69 2.54 -6.22 -1.73
C THR A 69 2.65 -7.42 -0.83
N SER A 70 1.60 -8.23 -0.83
CA SER A 70 1.54 -9.46 -0.07
C SER A 70 0.78 -10.55 -0.80
N HIS A 71 1.10 -11.80 -0.47
CA HIS A 71 0.40 -12.98 -0.96
C HIS A 71 0.61 -14.16 -0.01
N GLU A 72 -0.19 -15.22 -0.16
CA GLU A 72 0.01 -16.48 0.55
C GLU A 72 1.20 -17.22 -0.02
N ALA A 73 2.16 -17.61 0.82
CA ALA A 73 3.37 -18.36 0.45
C ALA A 73 3.05 -19.83 0.12
N LEU A 74 2.13 -20.07 -0.81
CA LEU A 74 1.55 -21.39 -1.02
C LEU A 74 2.46 -22.33 -1.81
N LEU A 75 3.08 -21.83 -2.88
CA LEU A 75 3.92 -22.61 -3.78
C LEU A 75 5.40 -22.45 -3.42
N LEU A 76 5.90 -23.26 -2.49
CA LEU A 76 7.23 -23.07 -1.91
C LEU A 76 8.38 -23.10 -2.95
N GLY A 77 8.26 -23.86 -4.04
CA GLY A 77 9.28 -23.84 -5.10
C GLY A 77 9.39 -22.48 -5.82
N TYR A 78 8.31 -21.69 -5.87
CA TYR A 78 8.34 -20.32 -6.36
C TYR A 78 8.96 -19.37 -5.33
N GLU A 79 8.60 -19.55 -4.05
CA GLU A 79 9.09 -18.73 -2.96
C GLU A 79 10.61 -18.92 -2.74
N GLU A 80 11.08 -20.17 -2.71
CA GLU A 80 12.50 -20.52 -2.63
C GLU A 80 13.30 -19.87 -3.77
N ALA A 81 12.83 -19.96 -5.01
CA ALA A 81 13.49 -19.37 -6.17
C ALA A 81 13.60 -17.83 -6.10
N LEU A 82 12.72 -17.19 -5.33
CA LEU A 82 12.71 -15.75 -5.07
C LEU A 82 13.31 -15.35 -3.72
N THR A 83 13.80 -16.31 -2.93
CA THR A 83 14.48 -16.02 -1.67
C THR A 83 15.92 -15.59 -1.95
N ARG A 84 16.37 -14.51 -1.31
CA ARG A 84 17.70 -13.92 -1.52
C ARG A 84 18.37 -13.63 -0.19
N VAL A 85 19.70 -13.67 -0.21
CA VAL A 85 20.52 -13.16 0.90
C VAL A 85 20.70 -11.66 0.71
N ASP A 86 20.37 -10.87 1.73
CA ASP A 86 20.65 -9.45 1.74
C ASP A 86 22.16 -9.21 1.83
N SER A 87 22.70 -8.36 0.95
CA SER A 87 24.15 -8.13 0.87
C SER A 87 24.72 -7.32 2.04
N THR A 88 23.87 -6.68 2.85
CA THR A 88 24.26 -5.83 3.97
C THR A 88 24.20 -6.60 5.29
N SER A 89 23.09 -7.31 5.55
CA SER A 89 22.92 -8.06 6.79
C SER A 89 23.35 -9.52 6.70
N GLY A 90 23.32 -10.12 5.50
CA GLY A 90 23.53 -11.55 5.31
C GLY A 90 22.30 -12.42 5.65
N ASP A 91 21.17 -11.81 5.99
CA ASP A 91 19.92 -12.53 6.30
C ASP A 91 19.18 -12.94 5.02
N TRP A 92 18.32 -13.95 5.17
CA TRP A 92 17.44 -14.41 4.09
C TRP A 92 16.13 -13.65 4.04
N TYR A 93 15.72 -13.22 2.85
CA TYR A 93 14.45 -12.56 2.60
C TYR A 93 13.74 -13.21 1.40
N ALA A 94 12.46 -13.55 1.59
CA ALA A 94 11.57 -13.88 0.48
C ALA A 94 11.22 -12.59 -0.30
N THR A 95 11.81 -12.39 -1.49
CA THR A 95 11.62 -11.13 -2.24
C THR A 95 10.46 -11.19 -3.23
N SER A 96 9.56 -12.16 -3.07
CA SER A 96 8.33 -12.31 -3.86
C SER A 96 7.22 -11.33 -3.43
N GLY A 97 7.21 -10.96 -2.15
CA GLY A 97 6.32 -9.99 -1.53
C GLY A 97 7.03 -9.21 -0.43
N HIS A 98 6.44 -8.13 0.04
CA HIS A 98 6.97 -7.40 1.21
C HIS A 98 6.53 -8.06 2.52
N MET A 99 5.37 -8.72 2.49
CA MET A 99 4.85 -9.56 3.55
C MET A 99 4.22 -10.79 2.89
N ILE A 100 4.52 -11.97 3.41
CA ILE A 100 3.90 -13.22 2.97
C ILE A 100 3.24 -13.90 4.16
N TRP A 101 2.18 -14.67 3.94
CA TRP A 101 1.47 -15.36 5.01
C TRP A 101 1.29 -16.85 4.73
N ILE A 102 1.05 -17.61 5.79
CA ILE A 102 0.70 -19.02 5.74
C ILE A 102 -0.82 -19.15 5.84
N GLY A 103 -1.43 -19.87 4.90
CA GLY A 103 -2.88 -20.08 4.90
C GLY A 103 -3.35 -21.01 6.02
N ASP A 104 -4.64 -20.95 6.34
CA ASP A 104 -5.23 -21.77 7.41
C ASP A 104 -5.10 -23.29 7.16
N ARG A 105 -4.94 -23.71 5.91
CA ARG A 105 -4.79 -25.12 5.51
C ARG A 105 -3.35 -25.62 5.46
N THR A 106 -2.38 -24.72 5.56
CA THR A 106 -0.94 -25.00 5.43
C THR A 106 -0.13 -24.61 6.66
N ARG A 107 -0.78 -24.17 7.75
CA ARG A 107 -0.13 -23.70 9.00
C ARG A 107 0.20 -24.80 10.01
N GLN A 108 0.43 -26.04 9.59
CA GLN A 108 0.80 -27.11 10.51
C GLN A 108 2.22 -26.84 11.06
N PRO A 109 2.43 -26.82 12.40
CA PRO A 109 3.72 -26.42 12.98
C PRO A 109 4.93 -27.26 12.57
N ASP A 110 4.68 -28.49 12.11
CA ASP A 110 5.67 -29.48 11.71
C ASP A 110 5.79 -29.63 10.17
N HIS A 111 5.20 -28.71 9.40
CA HIS A 111 5.21 -28.74 7.93
C HIS A 111 6.05 -27.62 7.30
N ALA A 112 6.38 -27.82 6.02
CA ALA A 112 7.29 -26.99 5.24
C ALA A 112 6.93 -25.49 5.22
N HIS A 113 5.65 -25.11 5.22
CA HIS A 113 5.26 -23.70 5.21
C HIS A 113 5.57 -22.94 6.50
N VAL A 114 5.67 -23.63 7.65
CA VAL A 114 6.07 -23.01 8.92
C VAL A 114 7.59 -23.00 9.07
N GLU A 115 8.27 -23.95 8.43
CA GLU A 115 9.74 -24.01 8.39
C GLU A 115 10.34 -22.96 7.45
N TYR A 116 9.72 -22.77 6.28
CA TYR A 116 10.02 -21.71 5.32
C TYR A 116 9.68 -20.31 5.87
#